data_AF-A0A7C3LTB8-F1
#
_entry.id   AF-A0A7C3LTB8-F1
#
_cell.length_a   1.000
_cell.length_b   1.000
_cell.length_c   1.000
_cell.angle_alpha   90.00
_cell.angle_beta   90.00
_cell.angle_gamma   90.00
#
_symmetry.space_group_name_H-M   'P 1'
#
loop_
_entity.id
_entity.type
_entity.pdbx_description
1 polymer ?
#
loop_
_entity_poly.entity_id
_entity_poly.type
_entity_poly.pdbx_seq_one_letter_code
_entity_poly.pdbx_strand_id
1 'polypeptide(L)' 'FYDSTDEGGIRWDDPGIGIAWPEPPKVISPKDAVFPFLSELAPEDLPLA' A
#
# COMPACT_ATOMS: atom_id res chain seq x y z
N PHE A 1 -0.60 -21.09 5.54
CA PHE A 1 -0.78 -21.18 4.07
C PHE A 1 -0.91 -19.77 3.54
N TYR A 2 -0.63 -19.56 2.26
CA TYR A 2 -0.83 -18.28 1.59
C TYR A 2 -2.24 -18.24 1.00
N ASP A 3 -2.97 -17.14 1.20
CA ASP A 3 -4.26 -16.86 0.57
C ASP A 3 -4.21 -15.47 -0.09
N SER A 4 -4.41 -15.42 -1.40
CA SER A 4 -4.38 -14.18 -2.16
C SER A 4 -5.59 -13.28 -1.89
N THR A 5 -6.68 -13.82 -1.34
CA THR A 5 -7.87 -13.00 -1.03
C THR A 5 -7.68 -12.10 0.17
N ASP A 6 -6.72 -12.44 1.03
CA ASP A 6 -6.41 -11.69 2.25
C ASP A 6 -5.27 -10.67 2.01
N GLU A 7 -4.81 -10.52 0.76
CA GLU A 7 -3.82 -9.52 0.40
C GLU A 7 -4.43 -8.13 0.22
N GLY A 8 -3.81 -7.15 0.87
CA GLY A 8 -4.02 -5.73 0.63
C GLY A 8 -2.70 -5.00 0.45
N GLY A 9 -2.76 -3.69 0.22
CA GLY A 9 -1.56 -2.88 0.12
C GLY A 9 -1.85 -1.38 0.14
N ILE A 10 -0.80 -0.61 0.39
CA ILE A 10 -0.79 0.85 0.33
C ILE A 10 0.19 1.28 -0.75
N ARG A 11 -0.12 2.37 -1.43
CA ARG A 11 0.76 2.94 -2.45
C ARG A 11 2.11 3.35 -1.86
N TRP A 12 3.17 2.97 -2.55
CA TRP A 12 4.54 3.15 -2.08
C TRP A 12 4.97 4.62 -1.95
N ASP A 13 4.36 5.51 -2.73
CA ASP A 13 4.59 6.96 -2.80
C ASP A 13 3.58 7.77 -1.99
N ASP A 14 2.87 7.13 -1.04
CA ASP A 14 1.92 7.82 -0.16
C ASP A 14 2.60 8.96 0.62
N PRO A 15 2.21 10.23 0.39
CA PRO A 15 2.80 11.38 1.06
C PRO A 15 2.42 11.47 2.55
N GLY A 16 1.33 10.83 2.97
CA GLY A 16 0.90 10.72 4.36
C GLY A 16 1.76 9.75 5.17
N ILE A 17 2.26 8.68 4.55
CA ILE A 17 3.29 7.82 5.16
C ILE A 17 4.67 8.49 5.08
N GLY A 18 4.98 9.11 3.94
CA GLY A 18 6.19 9.92 3.77
C GLY A 18 7.49 9.14 3.81
N ILE A 19 7.52 7.93 3.22
CA ILE A 19 8.74 7.10 3.19
C ILE A 19 9.81 7.80 2.34
N ALA A 20 10.94 8.14 2.96
CA ALA A 20 12.10 8.71 2.29
C ALA A 20 12.94 7.63 1.61
N TRP A 21 12.43 7.09 0.50
CA TRP A 21 13.21 6.17 -0.34
C TRP A 21 14.51 6.85 -0.80
N PRO A 22 15.66 6.15 -0.76
CA PRO A 22 16.94 6.74 -1.18
C PRO A 22 16.96 7.11 -2.67
N GLU A 23 16.11 6.45 -3.47
CA GLU A 23 15.86 6.72 -4.87
C GLU A 23 14.43 6.28 -5.25
N PRO A 24 13.77 6.91 -6.23
CA PRO A 24 12.43 6.51 -6.65
C PRO A 24 12.45 5.13 -7.34
N PRO A 25 11.69 4.13 -6.85
CA PRO A 25 11.64 2.81 -7.44
C PRO A 25 11.21 2.87 -8.91
N LYS A 26 11.95 2.19 -9.77
CA LYS A 26 11.75 2.21 -11.23
C LYS A 26 10.86 1.09 -11.74
N VAL A 27 10.72 0.03 -10.96
CA VAL A 27 9.95 -1.16 -11.32
C VAL A 27 8.90 -1.36 -10.24
N ILE A 28 7.67 -1.00 -10.58
CA ILE A 28 6.49 -1.20 -9.74
C ILE A 28 5.53 -2.08 -10.52
N SER A 29 4.94 -3.07 -9.85
CA SER A 29 3.95 -3.92 -10.51
C SER A 29 2.68 -3.12 -10.81
N PRO A 30 1.89 -3.48 -11.86
CA PRO A 30 0.61 -2.82 -12.11
C PRO A 30 -0.36 -2.87 -10.91
N LYS A 31 -0.25 -3.91 -10.07
CA LYS A 31 -1.05 -4.07 -8.84
C LYS A 31 -0.65 -3.03 -7.78
N ASP A 32 0.64 -2.89 -7.51
CA ASP A 32 1.13 -2.00 -6.46
C ASP A 32 1.00 -0.52 -6.86
N ALA A 33 1.04 -0.23 -8.16
CA ALA A 33 0.88 1.11 -8.70
C ALA A 33 -0.54 1.70 -8.47
N VAL A 34 -1.54 0.84 -8.24
CA VAL A 34 -2.95 1.24 -8.09
C VAL A 34 -3.49 1.02 -6.68
N PHE A 35 -2.65 0.66 -5.71
CA PHE A 35 -3.09 0.59 -4.32
C PHE A 35 -3.52 1.97 -3.80
N PRO A 36 -4.49 2.02 -2.88
CA PRO A 36 -4.93 3.26 -2.27
C PRO A 36 -3.85 3.85 -1.37
N PHE A 37 -3.97 5.13 -1.07
CA PHE A 37 -3.28 5.72 0.07
C PHE A 37 -3.88 5.24 1.39
N LEU A 38 -3.09 5.29 2.45
CA LEU A 38 -3.52 4.93 3.80
C LEU A 38 -4.72 5.78 4.25
N SER A 39 -4.77 7.05 3.85
CA SER A 39 -5.88 7.95 4.16
C SER A 39 -7.18 7.60 3.43
N GLU A 40 -7.12 6.75 2.39
CA GLU A 40 -8.28 6.36 1.58
C GLU A 40 -8.90 5.04 2.06
N LEU A 41 -8.23 4.29 2.94
CA LEU A 41 -8.78 3.07 3.51
C LEU A 41 -9.85 3.37 4.56
N ALA A 42 -10.91 2.56 4.55
CA ALA A 42 -11.90 2.61 5.61
C ALA A 42 -11.36 1.91 6.87
N PRO A 43 -11.77 2.32 8.09
CA PRO A 43 -11.32 1.68 9.32
C PRO A 43 -11.57 0.16 9.38
N GLU A 44 -12.63 -0.32 8.72
CA GLU A 44 -12.94 -1.75 8.60
C GLU A 44 -11.94 -2.55 7.75
N ASP A 45 -11.17 -1.89 6.87
CA ASP A 45 -10.12 -2.50 6.05
C ASP A 45 -8.78 -2.57 6.79
N LEU A 46 -8.68 -1.93 7.96
CA LEU A 46 -7.49 -1.93 8.80
C LEU A 46 -7.57 -3.06 9.85
N PRO A 47 -6.42 -3.63 10.24
CA PRO A 47 -6.39 -4.62 11.30
C PRO A 47 -6.94 -4.02 12.60
N LEU A 48 -7.72 -4.82 13.32
CA LEU A 48 -8.17 -4.49 14.66
C LEU A 48 -6.96 -4.47 15.61
N ALA A 49 -6.89 -3.46 16.47
CA ALA A 49 -5.84 -3.28 17.48
C ALA A 49 -5.97 -4.29 18.65
#